data_AF-A0A2N2EE12-F1
#
_entry.id   AF-A0A2N2EE12-F1
#
_cell.length_a   1.000
_cell.length_b   1.000
_cell.length_c   1.000
_cell.angle_alpha   90.00
_cell.angle_beta   90.00
_cell.angle_gamma   90.00
#
_symmetry.space_group_name_H-M   'P 1'
#
loop_
_entity.id
_entity.type
_entity.pdbx_description
1 polymer ?
#
loop_
_entity_poly.entity_id
_entity_poly.type
_entity_poly.pdbx_seq_one_letter_code
_entity_poly.pdbx_strand_id
1 'polypeptide(L)'
;MQQKTVTVDFLSHKRVTNRNYSDQYLVEDNHVPIVSREVWDAVQKEKEKRALAKNNVIGDRGKYTSKYPFSGKIICGDCGAKFKRRQWNSKNTSKKNVWQCTTYINEGKDACHMKAIDEKVLEQAFVDWFNELYKDRVKVVDTMKKNIEDVIKNLNIGIDAEKLEDEIEKVKDDIKQLVNFRMTGDIDIEVYQEENKRLNAVLNNLRSQRDVVSLDEDRKNEMRRQIEEIELVLGIRDGLLTEFDGELFGALVERIEIGEGGEIGFELLEIIKHT
;
A
#
# COMPACT_ATOMS: atom_id res chain seq x y z
N MET A 1 3.31 13.59 30.61
CA MET A 1 3.99 12.38 30.12
C MET A 1 5.40 12.34 30.66
N GLN A 2 5.67 11.43 31.60
CA GLN A 2 7.00 11.12 32.12
C GLN A 2 7.63 9.98 31.30
N GLN A 3 8.93 9.72 31.49
CA GLN A 3 9.65 8.60 30.85
C GLN A 3 9.62 8.61 29.31
N LYS A 4 9.74 9.81 28.71
CA LYS A 4 9.77 10.03 27.25
C LYS A 4 10.99 9.41 26.55
N THR A 5 12.08 9.21 27.30
CA THR A 5 13.32 8.58 26.82
C THR A 5 13.79 7.56 27.85
N VAL A 6 14.37 6.46 27.36
CA VAL A 6 14.98 5.42 28.21
C VAL A 6 16.43 5.19 27.78
N THR A 7 17.25 4.76 28.73
CA THR A 7 18.59 4.26 28.43
C THR A 7 18.46 2.79 28.04
N VAL A 8 18.79 2.45 26.79
CA VAL A 8 18.68 1.07 26.28
C VAL A 8 19.94 0.25 26.52
N ASP A 9 21.07 0.91 26.73
CA ASP A 9 22.35 0.24 26.94
C ASP A 9 23.08 0.91 28.12
N PHE A 10 23.37 0.09 29.13
CA PHE A 10 24.02 0.51 30.37
C PHE A 10 25.52 0.78 30.19
N LEU A 11 26.16 0.21 29.17
CA LEU A 11 27.57 0.45 28.87
C LEU A 11 27.74 1.78 28.11
N SER A 12 27.01 1.95 27.00
CA SER A 12 27.13 3.15 26.18
C SER A 12 26.31 4.35 26.68
N HIS A 13 25.47 4.17 27.70
CA HIS A 13 24.53 5.18 28.21
C HIS A 13 23.64 5.78 27.11
N LYS A 14 23.40 5.04 26.02
CA LYS A 14 22.63 5.50 24.87
C LYS A 14 21.17 5.69 25.25
N ARG A 15 20.70 6.93 25.17
CA ARG A 15 19.30 7.30 25.39
C ARG A 15 18.54 7.30 24.08
N VAL A 16 17.39 6.62 24.05
CA VAL A 16 16.48 6.60 22.89
C VAL A 16 15.09 7.02 23.31
N THR A 17 14.29 7.48 22.35
CA THR A 17 12.86 7.75 22.58
C THR A 17 12.14 6.48 22.97
N ASN A 18 11.36 6.54 24.05
CA ASN A 18 10.63 5.40 24.56
C ASN A 18 9.44 5.07 23.63
N ARG A 19 9.66 4.13 22.71
CA ARG A 19 8.65 3.54 21.82
C ARG A 19 8.35 2.12 22.32
N ASN A 20 7.77 2.00 23.51
CA ASN A 20 7.47 0.72 24.21
C ASN A 20 8.66 -0.01 24.85
N TYR A 21 9.75 0.67 25.16
CA TYR A 21 10.86 0.06 25.92
C TYR A 21 10.59 0.02 27.43
N SER A 22 9.74 0.91 27.93
CA SER A 22 9.27 0.94 29.33
C SER A 22 7.92 1.63 29.41
N ASP A 23 7.22 1.44 30.52
CA ASP A 23 5.95 2.11 30.76
C ASP A 23 6.07 3.63 30.68
N GLN A 24 5.03 4.28 30.15
CA GLN A 24 4.91 5.72 30.07
C GLN A 24 3.74 6.19 30.92
N TYR A 25 3.98 7.15 31.80
CA TYR A 25 2.97 7.66 32.71
C TYR A 25 2.51 9.05 32.26
N LEU A 26 1.21 9.19 32.00
CA LEU A 26 0.56 10.48 31.80
C LEU A 26 -0.06 10.92 33.13
N VAL A 27 0.60 11.84 33.82
CA VAL A 27 0.05 12.51 35.01
C VAL A 27 -0.64 13.79 34.57
N GLU A 28 -1.92 13.90 34.85
CA GLU A 28 -2.72 15.10 34.63
C GLU A 28 -2.50 16.13 35.75
N ASP A 29 -2.61 17.42 35.42
CA ASP A 29 -2.58 18.55 36.35
C ASP A 29 -1.38 18.61 37.33
N ASN A 30 -0.23 18.05 36.93
CA ASN A 30 0.98 18.04 37.75
C ASN A 30 1.57 19.43 38.03
N HIS A 31 1.19 20.46 37.26
CA HIS A 31 1.60 21.84 37.47
C HIS A 31 0.46 22.78 37.09
N VAL A 32 0.48 23.98 37.65
CA VAL A 32 -0.46 25.04 37.27
C VAL A 32 -0.33 25.28 35.76
N PRO A 33 -1.43 25.13 35.00
CA PRO A 33 -1.37 25.22 33.56
C PRO A 33 -1.10 26.67 33.13
N ILE A 34 -0.24 26.85 32.12
CA ILE A 34 0.07 28.17 31.53
C ILE A 34 -1.15 28.71 30.77
N VAL A 35 -1.97 27.83 30.22
CA VAL A 35 -3.17 28.12 29.42
C VAL A 35 -4.28 27.20 29.89
N SER A 36 -5.52 27.70 29.97
CA SER A 36 -6.66 26.85 30.37
C SER A 36 -6.87 25.68 29.41
N ARG A 37 -7.39 24.56 29.92
CA ARG A 37 -7.73 23.38 29.10
C ARG A 37 -8.67 23.78 27.95
N GLU A 38 -9.64 24.65 28.22
CA GLU A 38 -10.59 25.16 27.21
C GLU A 38 -9.89 25.86 26.03
N VAL A 39 -8.92 26.74 26.31
CA VAL A 39 -8.17 27.44 25.27
C VAL A 39 -7.25 26.48 24.52
N TRP A 40 -6.62 25.53 25.22
CA TRP A 40 -5.82 24.48 24.59
C TRP A 40 -6.65 23.65 23.62
N ASP A 41 -7.81 23.17 24.04
CA ASP A 41 -8.72 22.34 23.24
C ASP A 41 -9.27 23.11 22.04
N ALA A 42 -9.63 24.39 22.23
CA ALA A 42 -10.04 25.26 21.13
C ALA A 42 -8.93 25.41 20.06
N VAL A 43 -7.67 25.56 20.49
CA VAL A 43 -6.52 25.63 19.57
C VAL A 43 -6.26 24.29 18.87
N GLN A 44 -6.39 23.15 19.56
CA GLN A 44 -6.26 21.83 18.91
C GLN A 44 -7.34 21.62 17.85
N LYS A 45 -8.60 21.95 18.16
CA LYS A 45 -9.72 21.88 17.20
C LYS A 45 -9.51 22.78 15.98
N GLU A 46 -9.02 24.00 16.17
CA GLU A 46 -8.72 24.90 15.06
C GLU A 46 -7.51 24.41 14.23
N LYS A 47 -6.49 23.81 14.87
CA LYS A 47 -5.38 23.15 14.16
C LYS A 47 -5.87 21.99 13.30
N GLU A 48 -6.72 21.13 13.84
CA GLU A 48 -7.33 20.01 13.12
C GLU A 48 -8.19 20.52 11.95
N LYS A 49 -9.03 21.53 12.17
CA LYS A 49 -9.85 22.16 11.12
C LYS A 49 -9.00 22.72 9.98
N ARG A 50 -7.92 23.44 10.30
CA ARG A 50 -6.97 23.97 9.30
C ARG A 50 -6.21 22.87 8.58
N ALA A 51 -5.91 21.78 9.26
CA ALA A 51 -5.30 20.61 8.66
C ALA A 51 -6.29 19.96 7.68
N LEU A 52 -7.53 19.70 8.09
CA LEU A 52 -8.58 19.15 7.25
C LEU A 52 -8.88 20.02 6.01
N ALA A 53 -8.93 21.34 6.17
CA ALA A 53 -9.10 22.28 5.04
C ALA A 53 -7.97 22.20 3.99
N LYS A 54 -6.79 21.67 4.37
CA LYS A 54 -5.66 21.41 3.48
C LYS A 54 -5.51 19.92 3.16
N ASN A 55 -6.58 19.14 3.39
CA ASN A 55 -6.64 17.68 3.34
C ASN A 55 -5.55 16.99 4.20
N ASN A 56 -4.94 17.67 5.17
CA ASN A 56 -3.84 17.21 6.02
C ASN A 56 -4.34 16.37 7.19
N VAL A 57 -4.95 15.22 6.90
CA VAL A 57 -5.42 14.31 7.94
C VAL A 57 -4.22 13.56 8.53
N ILE A 58 -4.18 13.45 9.85
CA ILE A 58 -3.17 12.67 10.56
C ILE A 58 -3.33 11.20 10.13
N GLY A 59 -2.31 10.64 9.49
CA GLY A 59 -2.34 9.29 8.91
C GLY A 59 -2.39 9.27 7.38
N ASP A 60 -2.96 10.30 6.74
CA ASP A 60 -3.03 10.42 5.28
C ASP A 60 -1.83 11.24 4.74
N ARG A 61 -0.64 10.64 4.84
CA ARG A 61 0.56 11.18 4.16
C ARG A 61 0.68 10.69 2.71
N GLY A 62 -0.16 9.76 2.28
CA GLY A 62 -0.18 9.19 0.92
C GLY A 62 -0.57 10.21 -0.15
N LYS A 63 -1.44 11.17 0.17
CA LYS A 63 -1.76 12.29 -0.76
C LYS A 63 -0.54 13.14 -1.19
N TYR A 64 0.56 13.11 -0.44
CA TYR A 64 1.80 13.81 -0.81
C TYR A 64 2.76 12.95 -1.62
N THR A 65 2.51 11.65 -1.71
CA THR A 65 3.31 10.73 -2.52
C THR A 65 2.87 10.69 -3.98
N SER A 66 1.80 11.39 -4.40
CA SER A 66 1.37 11.45 -5.81
C SER A 66 1.55 12.82 -6.49
N LYS A 67 2.14 13.82 -5.80
CA LYS A 67 2.24 15.19 -6.34
C LYS A 67 3.07 15.28 -7.63
N TYR A 68 4.09 14.42 -7.76
CA TYR A 68 4.93 14.33 -8.96
C TYR A 68 4.96 12.88 -9.42
N PRO A 69 5.03 12.59 -10.73
CA PRO A 69 4.95 11.23 -11.27
C PRO A 69 5.86 10.22 -10.56
N PHE A 70 7.13 10.59 -10.31
CA PHE A 70 8.09 9.68 -9.66
C PHE A 70 7.98 9.61 -8.12
N SER A 71 7.07 10.38 -7.50
CA SER A 71 6.95 10.46 -6.05
C SER A 71 6.58 9.09 -5.48
N GLY A 72 7.35 8.64 -4.49
CA GLY A 72 7.07 7.37 -3.82
C GLY A 72 7.37 6.09 -4.64
N LYS A 73 7.76 6.22 -5.92
CA LYS A 73 8.05 5.11 -6.83
C LYS A 73 9.54 4.77 -6.97
N ILE A 74 10.45 5.73 -6.76
CA ILE A 74 11.89 5.49 -6.87
C ILE A 74 12.46 4.87 -5.59
N ILE A 75 13.07 3.70 -5.73
CA ILE A 75 13.70 2.88 -4.68
C ILE A 75 15.22 2.86 -4.88
N CYS A 76 15.95 2.98 -3.78
CA CYS A 76 17.40 2.88 -3.75
C CYS A 76 17.86 1.43 -3.72
N GLY A 77 18.65 0.99 -4.71
CA GLY A 77 19.23 -0.35 -4.74
C GLY A 77 20.32 -0.59 -3.67
N ASP A 78 20.89 0.47 -3.11
CA ASP A 78 21.93 0.39 -2.05
C ASP A 78 21.30 0.16 -0.66
N CYS A 79 20.33 0.99 -0.26
CA CYS A 79 19.73 0.92 1.10
C CYS A 79 18.22 0.62 1.15
N GLY A 80 17.57 0.38 0.02
CA GLY A 80 16.12 0.12 -0.08
C GLY A 80 15.21 1.32 0.19
N ALA A 81 15.75 2.46 0.63
CA ALA A 81 14.95 3.64 0.95
C ALA A 81 14.42 4.34 -0.31
N LYS A 82 13.27 5.02 -0.17
CA LYS A 82 12.69 5.82 -1.26
C LYS A 82 13.49 7.09 -1.53
N PHE A 83 13.43 7.59 -2.76
CA PHE A 83 13.98 8.90 -3.09
C PHE A 83 12.97 10.01 -2.78
N LYS A 84 13.50 11.19 -2.48
CA LYS A 84 12.75 12.42 -2.28
C LYS A 84 13.17 13.46 -3.30
N ARG A 85 12.18 14.11 -3.91
CA ARG A 85 12.39 15.24 -4.81
C ARG A 85 12.94 16.45 -4.04
N ARG A 86 14.02 17.03 -4.54
CA ARG A 86 14.63 18.27 -4.03
C ARG A 86 14.90 19.22 -5.20
N GLN A 87 14.85 20.51 -4.92
CA GLN A 87 15.25 21.54 -5.85
C GLN A 87 16.65 22.02 -5.49
N TRP A 88 17.61 21.83 -6.38
CA TRP A 88 18.97 22.36 -6.24
C TRP A 88 19.07 23.72 -6.92
N ASN A 89 19.98 24.57 -6.42
CA ASN A 89 20.26 25.91 -6.95
C ASN A 89 19.00 26.79 -7.09
N SER A 90 18.11 26.74 -6.10
CA SER A 90 16.77 27.35 -6.19
C SER A 90 16.74 28.84 -6.51
N LYS A 91 17.82 29.57 -6.22
CA LYS A 91 17.97 31.02 -6.42
C LYS A 91 18.74 31.38 -7.69
N ASN A 92 19.21 30.41 -8.47
CA ASN A 92 20.05 30.63 -9.65
C ASN A 92 19.36 30.10 -10.92
N THR A 93 19.81 30.54 -12.08
CA THR A 93 19.35 30.09 -13.41
C THR A 93 19.64 28.60 -13.64
N SER A 94 20.66 28.04 -12.97
CA SER A 94 20.96 26.60 -12.97
C SER A 94 20.07 25.77 -12.01
N LYS A 95 18.84 26.22 -11.78
CA LYS A 95 17.83 25.52 -10.97
C LYS A 95 17.52 24.17 -11.61
N LYS A 96 17.61 23.11 -10.82
CA LYS A 96 17.25 21.75 -11.27
C LYS A 96 16.52 20.97 -10.19
N ASN A 97 15.61 20.11 -10.62
CA ASN A 97 14.94 19.17 -9.74
C ASN A 97 15.73 17.87 -9.78
N VAL A 98 16.04 17.35 -8.60
CA VAL A 98 16.75 16.09 -8.45
C VAL A 98 16.02 15.20 -7.47
N TRP A 99 16.23 13.91 -7.63
CA TRP A 99 15.76 12.88 -6.73
C TRP A 99 16.96 12.38 -5.94
N GLN A 100 16.83 12.34 -4.61
CA GLN A 100 17.91 11.90 -3.73
C GLN A 100 17.39 10.91 -2.69
N CYS A 101 18.17 9.87 -2.43
CA CYS A 101 17.85 8.85 -1.43
C CYS A 101 17.58 9.48 -0.06
N THR A 102 16.52 9.04 0.61
CA THR A 102 16.14 9.56 1.94
C THR A 102 17.17 9.24 3.02
N THR A 103 17.78 8.05 2.98
CA THR A 103 18.86 7.66 3.91
C THR A 103 20.06 8.56 3.74
N TYR A 104 20.51 8.79 2.50
CA TYR A 104 21.59 9.76 2.22
C TYR A 104 21.29 11.15 2.77
N ILE A 105 20.06 11.64 2.60
CA ILE A 105 19.66 12.98 3.09
C ILE A 105 19.74 13.09 4.61
N ASN A 106 19.30 12.05 5.32
CA ASN A 106 19.15 12.11 6.77
C ASN A 106 20.43 11.71 7.52
N GLU A 107 21.16 10.72 6.99
CA GLU A 107 22.27 10.04 7.67
C GLU A 107 23.61 10.26 6.96
N GLY A 108 23.61 10.85 5.77
CA GLY A 108 24.81 11.19 5.02
C GLY A 108 25.37 10.03 4.21
N LYS A 109 26.58 10.25 3.69
CA LYS A 109 27.24 9.33 2.74
C LYS A 109 27.62 7.98 3.36
N ASP A 110 27.94 7.97 4.66
CA ASP A 110 28.38 6.74 5.34
C ASP A 110 27.24 5.71 5.44
N ALA A 111 25.98 6.16 5.40
CA ALA A 111 24.80 5.30 5.47
C ALA A 111 24.26 4.88 4.09
N CYS A 112 24.58 5.63 3.03
CA CYS A 112 24.18 5.31 1.67
C CYS A 112 25.09 6.06 0.68
N HIS A 113 25.58 5.39 -0.35
CA HIS A 113 26.48 5.94 -1.36
C HIS A 113 25.75 6.43 -2.62
N MET A 114 24.43 6.23 -2.66
CA MET A 114 23.59 6.55 -3.80
C MET A 114 23.63 8.05 -4.16
N LYS A 115 23.89 8.32 -5.44
CA LYS A 115 23.94 9.69 -5.96
C LYS A 115 22.55 10.24 -6.23
N ALA A 116 22.44 11.56 -6.21
CA ALA A 116 21.23 12.24 -6.65
C ALA A 116 21.10 12.14 -8.18
N ILE A 117 19.87 11.94 -8.65
CA ILE A 117 19.54 11.77 -10.08
C ILE A 117 18.76 12.99 -10.54
N ASP A 118 19.09 13.50 -11.73
CA ASP A 118 18.31 14.59 -12.33
C ASP A 118 16.94 14.07 -12.77
N GLU A 119 15.89 14.85 -12.49
CA GLU A 119 14.53 14.52 -12.92
C GLU A 119 14.45 14.30 -14.43
N LYS A 120 15.17 15.11 -15.22
CA LYS A 120 15.21 14.97 -16.68
C LYS A 120 15.83 13.65 -17.15
N VAL A 121 16.77 13.10 -16.38
CA VAL A 121 17.39 11.80 -16.70
C VAL A 121 16.38 10.67 -16.50
N LEU A 122 15.55 10.75 -15.45
CA LEU A 122 14.48 9.78 -15.23
C LEU A 122 13.40 9.87 -16.32
N GLU A 123 13.02 11.09 -16.69
CA GLU A 123 12.07 11.35 -17.78
C GLU A 123 12.55 10.75 -19.11
N GLN A 124 13.80 11.01 -19.49
CA GLN A 124 14.39 10.46 -20.72
C GLN A 124 14.53 8.93 -20.65
N ALA A 125 15.00 8.40 -19.53
CA ALA A 125 15.13 6.96 -19.35
C ALA A 125 13.78 6.24 -19.50
N PHE A 126 12.68 6.85 -19.04
CA PHE A 126 11.33 6.31 -19.24
C PHE A 126 10.92 6.33 -20.72
N VAL A 127 11.17 7.43 -21.43
CA VAL A 127 10.87 7.54 -22.87
C VAL A 127 11.60 6.44 -23.65
N ASP A 128 12.89 6.26 -23.38
CA ASP A 128 13.70 5.25 -24.05
C ASP A 128 13.21 3.83 -23.72
N TRP A 129 12.97 3.55 -22.44
CA TRP A 129 12.45 2.26 -21.98
C TRP A 129 11.07 1.94 -22.59
N PHE A 130 10.15 2.92 -22.61
CA PHE A 130 8.83 2.74 -23.21
C PHE A 130 8.90 2.50 -24.71
N ASN A 131 9.79 3.21 -25.42
CA ASN A 131 9.96 3.04 -26.85
C ASN A 131 10.50 1.66 -27.22
N GLU A 132 11.38 1.08 -26.41
CA GLU A 132 11.78 -0.33 -26.56
C GLU A 132 10.61 -1.28 -26.27
N LEU A 133 9.85 -1.04 -25.20
CA LEU A 133 8.64 -1.81 -24.88
C LEU A 133 7.61 -1.77 -26.03
N TYR A 134 7.42 -0.61 -26.65
CA TYR A 134 6.45 -0.37 -27.72
C TYR A 134 6.84 -1.08 -29.03
N LYS A 135 8.15 -1.17 -29.34
CA LYS A 135 8.65 -1.93 -30.50
C LYS A 135 8.29 -3.41 -30.40
N ASP A 136 8.42 -3.98 -29.21
CA ASP A 136 8.12 -5.39 -28.93
C ASP A 136 6.70 -5.62 -28.37
N ARG A 137 5.81 -4.62 -28.44
CA ARG A 137 4.51 -4.60 -27.75
C ARG A 137 3.67 -5.87 -27.91
N VAL A 138 3.63 -6.45 -29.11
CA VAL A 138 2.87 -7.67 -29.38
C VAL A 138 3.39 -8.84 -28.54
N LYS A 139 4.70 -9.00 -28.48
CA LYS A 139 5.36 -10.08 -27.71
C LYS A 139 5.24 -9.84 -26.21
N VAL A 140 5.39 -8.59 -25.78
CA VAL A 140 5.29 -8.18 -24.38
C VAL A 140 3.89 -8.48 -23.85
N VAL A 141 2.85 -8.03 -24.56
CA VAL A 141 1.45 -8.27 -24.20
C VAL A 141 1.10 -9.76 -24.20
N ASP A 142 1.53 -10.51 -25.21
CA ASP A 142 1.29 -11.96 -25.27
C ASP A 142 1.96 -12.71 -24.11
N THR A 143 3.16 -12.29 -23.71
CA THR A 143 3.88 -12.85 -22.55
C THR A 143 3.15 -12.52 -21.25
N MET A 144 2.68 -11.28 -21.08
CA MET A 144 1.90 -10.89 -19.90
C MET A 144 0.60 -11.69 -19.78
N LYS A 145 -0.14 -11.85 -20.90
CA LYS A 145 -1.37 -12.65 -20.96
C LYS A 145 -1.12 -14.09 -20.50
N LYS A 146 -0.10 -14.75 -21.05
CA LYS A 146 0.27 -16.13 -20.68
C LYS A 146 0.62 -16.27 -19.21
N ASN A 147 1.44 -15.36 -18.68
CA ASN A 147 1.83 -15.40 -17.27
C ASN A 147 0.61 -15.24 -16.35
N ILE A 148 -0.30 -14.32 -16.68
CA ILE A 148 -1.52 -14.11 -15.88
C ILE A 148 -2.47 -15.31 -15.98
N GLU A 149 -2.64 -15.90 -17.17
CA GLU A 149 -3.41 -17.14 -17.31
C GLU A 149 -2.85 -18.27 -16.46
N ASP A 150 -1.52 -18.42 -16.40
CA ASP A 150 -0.88 -19.46 -15.60
C ASP A 150 -1.00 -19.20 -14.10
N VAL A 151 -0.90 -17.93 -13.65
CA VAL A 151 -1.18 -17.55 -12.27
C VAL A 151 -2.65 -17.81 -11.90
N ILE A 152 -3.60 -17.44 -12.77
CA ILE A 152 -5.03 -17.70 -12.57
C ILE A 152 -5.29 -19.21 -12.45
N LYS A 153 -4.67 -20.04 -13.30
CA LYS A 153 -4.79 -21.51 -13.24
C LYS A 153 -4.25 -22.07 -11.93
N ASN A 154 -3.11 -21.56 -11.45
CA ASN A 154 -2.52 -21.98 -10.18
C ASN A 154 -3.36 -21.54 -8.96
N LEU A 155 -4.04 -20.39 -9.04
CA LEU A 155 -4.99 -19.93 -8.02
C LEU A 155 -6.32 -20.70 -8.05
N ASN A 156 -6.65 -21.38 -9.14
CA ASN A 156 -7.89 -22.17 -9.28
C ASN A 156 -7.86 -23.54 -8.57
N ILE A 157 -6.79 -23.85 -7.83
CA ILE A 157 -6.71 -25.07 -7.01
C ILE A 157 -7.38 -24.81 -5.65
N GLY A 158 -8.71 -24.66 -5.60
CA GLY A 158 -9.40 -24.60 -4.32
C GLY A 158 -10.81 -24.01 -4.33
N ILE A 159 -11.74 -24.82 -3.81
CA ILE A 159 -13.11 -24.50 -3.36
C ILE A 159 -14.01 -23.84 -4.42
N ASP A 160 -15.00 -24.61 -4.85
CA ASP A 160 -16.06 -24.14 -5.74
C ASP A 160 -16.95 -23.13 -5.00
N ALA A 161 -16.89 -21.85 -5.43
CA ALA A 161 -17.64 -20.75 -4.82
C ALA A 161 -19.15 -21.05 -4.77
N GLU A 162 -19.68 -21.72 -5.79
CA GLU A 162 -21.09 -22.09 -5.90
C GLU A 162 -21.47 -23.11 -4.81
N LYS A 163 -20.64 -24.13 -4.60
CA LYS A 163 -20.86 -25.13 -3.54
C LYS A 163 -20.79 -24.51 -2.14
N LEU A 164 -19.92 -23.54 -1.95
CA LEU A 164 -19.76 -22.87 -0.67
C LEU A 164 -20.98 -22.00 -0.34
N GLU A 165 -21.55 -21.33 -1.35
CA GLU A 165 -22.82 -20.60 -1.20
C GLU A 165 -23.99 -21.54 -0.88
N ASP A 166 -24.08 -22.69 -1.55
CA ASP A 166 -25.07 -23.73 -1.27
C ASP A 166 -24.98 -24.26 0.17
N GLU A 167 -23.77 -24.53 0.67
CA GLU A 167 -23.54 -24.99 2.05
C GLU A 167 -23.92 -23.91 3.08
N ILE A 168 -23.60 -22.64 2.80
CA ILE A 168 -24.00 -21.51 3.65
C ILE A 168 -25.53 -21.43 3.74
N GLU A 169 -26.24 -21.58 2.62
CA GLU A 169 -27.70 -21.46 2.62
C GLU A 169 -28.36 -22.64 3.33
N LYS A 170 -27.83 -23.86 3.19
CA LYS A 170 -28.27 -25.03 3.97
C LYS A 170 -28.12 -24.80 5.47
N VAL A 171 -26.95 -24.34 5.93
CA VAL A 171 -26.72 -24.09 7.37
C VAL A 171 -27.63 -22.96 7.89
N LYS A 172 -27.92 -21.93 7.09
CA LYS A 172 -28.91 -20.91 7.48
C LYS A 172 -30.31 -21.50 7.61
N ASP A 173 -30.70 -22.40 6.71
CA ASP A 173 -32.00 -23.06 6.80
C ASP A 173 -32.09 -23.96 8.04
N ASP A 174 -31.03 -24.72 8.33
CA ASP A 174 -30.93 -25.52 9.55
C ASP A 174 -31.08 -24.66 10.82
N ILE A 175 -30.45 -23.47 10.85
CA ILE A 175 -30.62 -22.51 11.97
C ILE A 175 -32.07 -22.01 12.05
N LYS A 176 -32.73 -21.69 10.92
CA LYS A 176 -34.13 -21.27 10.91
C LYS A 176 -35.05 -22.38 11.43
N GLN A 177 -34.82 -23.63 11.00
CA GLN A 177 -35.58 -24.79 11.48
C GLN A 177 -35.36 -25.01 12.98
N LEU A 178 -34.13 -24.90 13.46
CA LEU A 178 -33.80 -25.02 14.88
C LEU A 178 -34.51 -23.95 15.73
N VAL A 179 -34.60 -22.71 15.24
CA VAL A 179 -35.39 -21.65 15.89
C VAL A 179 -36.87 -21.98 15.93
N ASN A 180 -37.43 -22.49 14.82
CA ASN A 180 -38.83 -22.89 14.77
C ASN A 180 -39.16 -24.02 15.75
N PHE A 181 -38.33 -25.07 15.82
CA PHE A 181 -38.50 -26.18 16.78
C PHE A 181 -38.45 -25.69 18.24
N ARG A 182 -37.65 -24.65 18.52
CA ARG A 182 -37.64 -24.02 19.85
C ARG A 182 -38.93 -23.25 20.13
N MET A 183 -39.48 -22.55 19.13
CA MET A 183 -40.73 -21.80 19.27
C MET A 183 -41.94 -22.71 19.46
N THR A 184 -41.96 -23.90 18.84
CA THR A 184 -43.02 -24.91 19.00
C THR A 184 -42.87 -25.72 20.30
N GLY A 185 -41.72 -25.63 20.97
CA GLY A 185 -41.45 -26.33 22.24
C GLY A 185 -40.95 -27.77 22.06
N ASP A 186 -40.55 -28.16 20.86
CA ASP A 186 -40.14 -29.52 20.51
C ASP A 186 -38.72 -29.87 20.99
N ILE A 187 -37.96 -28.87 21.46
CA ILE A 187 -36.58 -29.03 21.93
C ILE A 187 -36.29 -28.24 23.20
N ASP A 188 -35.50 -28.87 24.06
CA ASP A 188 -34.98 -28.29 25.29
C ASP A 188 -34.03 -27.11 24.99
N ILE A 189 -33.94 -26.17 25.94
CA ILE A 189 -33.10 -24.98 25.81
C ILE A 189 -31.61 -25.32 25.75
N GLU A 190 -31.15 -26.35 26.45
CA GLU A 190 -29.75 -26.78 26.48
C GLU A 190 -29.35 -27.36 25.13
N VAL A 191 -30.20 -28.23 24.56
CA VAL A 191 -30.03 -28.81 23.22
C VAL A 191 -30.04 -27.72 22.14
N TYR A 192 -30.97 -26.77 22.23
CA TYR A 192 -31.02 -25.62 21.32
C TYR A 192 -29.74 -24.79 21.38
N GLN A 193 -29.25 -24.47 22.59
CA GLN A 193 -28.05 -23.64 22.76
C GLN A 193 -26.80 -24.31 22.19
N GLU A 194 -26.64 -25.62 22.41
CA GLU A 194 -25.50 -26.38 21.90
C GLU A 194 -25.51 -26.44 20.37
N GLU A 195 -26.65 -26.81 19.77
CA GLU A 195 -26.76 -26.95 18.32
C GLU A 195 -26.69 -25.60 17.60
N ASN A 196 -27.29 -24.55 18.18
CA ASN A 196 -27.19 -23.19 17.65
C ASN A 196 -25.74 -22.70 17.69
N LYS A 197 -24.98 -23.02 18.75
CA LYS A 197 -23.55 -22.69 18.83
C LYS A 197 -22.75 -23.44 17.76
N ARG A 198 -23.04 -24.73 17.54
CA ARG A 198 -22.40 -25.56 16.50
C ARG A 198 -22.65 -25.01 15.10
N LEU A 199 -23.91 -24.78 14.74
CA LEU A 199 -24.29 -24.27 13.42
C LEU A 199 -23.73 -22.87 13.15
N ASN A 200 -23.73 -21.97 14.14
CA ASN A 200 -23.11 -20.66 13.99
C ASN A 200 -21.58 -20.74 13.81
N ALA A 201 -20.91 -21.70 14.47
CA ALA A 201 -19.48 -21.92 14.25
C ALA A 201 -19.18 -22.41 12.82
N VAL A 202 -19.99 -23.35 12.31
CA VAL A 202 -19.90 -23.83 10.92
C VAL A 202 -20.16 -22.69 9.93
N LEU A 203 -21.22 -21.90 10.15
CA LEU A 203 -21.56 -20.75 9.32
C LEU A 203 -20.43 -19.72 9.26
N ASN A 204 -19.79 -19.44 10.40
CA ASN A 204 -18.65 -18.51 10.44
C ASN A 204 -17.42 -19.06 9.71
N ASN A 205 -17.16 -20.36 9.79
CA ASN A 205 -16.07 -21.00 9.05
C ASN A 205 -16.31 -20.92 7.53
N LEU A 206 -17.51 -21.30 7.07
CA LEU A 206 -17.88 -21.24 5.65
C LEU A 206 -17.83 -19.80 5.12
N ARG A 207 -18.29 -18.81 5.88
CA ARG A 207 -18.16 -17.38 5.52
C ARG A 207 -16.70 -16.96 5.40
N SER A 208 -15.84 -17.42 6.30
CA SER A 208 -14.40 -17.10 6.24
C SER A 208 -13.75 -17.69 4.98
N GLN A 209 -14.11 -18.93 4.61
CA GLN A 209 -13.65 -19.54 3.36
C GLN A 209 -14.15 -18.77 2.13
N ARG A 210 -15.41 -18.32 2.15
CA ARG A 210 -16.00 -17.53 1.05
C ARG A 210 -15.27 -16.21 0.88
N ASP A 211 -14.95 -15.54 1.98
CA ASP A 211 -14.25 -14.26 1.94
C ASP A 211 -12.85 -14.42 1.34
N VAL A 212 -12.15 -15.54 1.61
CA VAL A 212 -10.87 -15.86 0.95
C VAL A 212 -11.05 -16.06 -0.55
N VAL A 213 -12.05 -16.86 -0.97
CA VAL A 213 -12.33 -17.09 -2.40
C VAL A 213 -12.72 -15.79 -3.12
N SER A 214 -13.52 -14.93 -2.47
CA SER A 214 -13.89 -13.61 -3.00
C SER A 214 -12.67 -12.71 -3.18
N LEU A 215 -11.76 -12.68 -2.21
CA LEU A 215 -10.52 -11.89 -2.30
C LEU A 215 -9.64 -12.37 -3.46
N ASP A 216 -9.58 -13.68 -3.70
CA ASP A 216 -8.82 -14.22 -4.82
C ASP A 216 -9.50 -13.93 -6.17
N GLU A 217 -10.84 -13.93 -6.25
CA GLU A 217 -11.54 -13.54 -7.48
C GLU A 217 -11.42 -12.03 -7.78
N ASP A 218 -11.48 -11.18 -6.76
CA ASP A 218 -11.22 -9.74 -6.88
C ASP A 218 -9.80 -9.49 -7.40
N ARG A 219 -8.80 -10.22 -6.88
CA ARG A 219 -7.42 -10.17 -7.38
C ARG A 219 -7.34 -10.58 -8.86
N LYS A 220 -7.98 -11.69 -9.25
CA LYS A 220 -7.99 -12.15 -10.66
C LYS A 220 -8.63 -11.10 -11.58
N ASN A 221 -9.74 -10.50 -11.18
CA ASN A 221 -10.43 -9.47 -11.95
C ASN A 221 -9.56 -8.21 -12.12
N GLU A 222 -8.87 -7.78 -11.06
CA GLU A 222 -7.94 -6.66 -11.13
C GLU A 222 -6.79 -6.96 -12.11
N MET A 223 -6.21 -8.16 -12.06
CA MET A 223 -5.15 -8.56 -12.99
C MET A 223 -5.62 -8.55 -14.46
N ARG A 224 -6.85 -9.00 -14.75
CA ARG A 224 -7.44 -8.95 -16.11
C ARG A 224 -7.61 -7.50 -16.58
N ARG A 225 -8.21 -6.66 -15.73
CA ARG A 225 -8.47 -5.25 -16.04
C ARG A 225 -7.19 -4.50 -16.40
N GLN A 226 -6.09 -4.80 -15.71
CA GLN A 226 -4.82 -4.14 -15.97
C GLN A 226 -4.17 -4.54 -17.29
N ILE A 227 -4.29 -5.81 -17.72
CA ILE A 227 -3.87 -6.19 -19.07
C ILE A 227 -4.67 -5.39 -20.09
N GLU A 228 -5.99 -5.29 -19.93
CA GLU A 228 -6.83 -4.54 -20.87
C GLU A 228 -6.42 -3.07 -20.94
N GLU A 229 -6.05 -2.47 -19.80
CA GLU A 229 -5.56 -1.10 -19.75
C GLU A 229 -4.19 -0.95 -20.45
N ILE A 230 -3.26 -1.87 -20.24
CA ILE A 230 -1.96 -1.88 -20.92
C ILE A 230 -2.14 -2.09 -22.42
N GLU A 231 -3.00 -3.03 -22.84
CA GLU A 231 -3.31 -3.27 -24.25
C GLU A 231 -3.94 -2.05 -24.91
N LEU A 232 -4.85 -1.38 -24.19
CA LEU A 232 -5.47 -0.15 -24.66
C LEU A 232 -4.42 0.95 -24.84
N VAL A 233 -3.54 1.15 -23.86
CA VAL A 233 -2.48 2.15 -23.89
C VAL A 233 -1.46 1.88 -25.03
N LEU A 234 -1.06 0.62 -25.21
CA LEU A 234 -0.13 0.21 -26.27
C LEU A 234 -0.79 0.17 -27.65
N GLY A 235 -2.12 0.00 -27.72
CA GLY A 235 -2.91 -0.13 -28.94
C GLY A 235 -3.48 1.19 -29.48
N ILE A 236 -3.79 2.16 -28.61
CA ILE A 236 -4.36 3.46 -29.00
C ILE A 236 -3.31 4.37 -29.66
N ARG A 237 -2.04 4.24 -29.28
CA ARG A 237 -1.03 5.22 -29.68
C ARG A 237 -0.37 4.83 -31.00
N ASP A 238 -0.47 5.71 -31.99
CA ASP A 238 0.27 5.64 -33.24
C ASP A 238 1.66 6.28 -33.08
N GLY A 239 2.58 5.54 -32.45
CA GLY A 239 4.00 5.87 -32.50
C GLY A 239 4.73 5.98 -31.16
N LEU A 240 6.03 6.25 -31.29
CA LEU A 240 6.99 6.35 -30.20
C LEU A 240 6.79 7.64 -29.40
N LEU A 241 7.14 7.60 -28.11
CA LEU A 241 7.24 8.79 -27.26
C LEU A 241 8.41 9.65 -27.68
N THR A 242 8.14 10.94 -27.85
CA THR A 242 9.17 11.99 -28.04
C THR A 242 9.48 12.74 -26.74
N GLU A 243 8.55 12.73 -25.79
CA GLU A 243 8.69 13.39 -24.49
C GLU A 243 8.03 12.56 -23.38
N PHE A 244 8.37 12.88 -22.13
CA PHE A 244 7.84 12.19 -20.97
C PHE A 244 6.36 12.51 -20.76
N ASP A 245 5.57 11.45 -20.59
CA ASP A 245 4.14 11.51 -20.35
C ASP A 245 3.85 10.95 -18.95
N GLY A 246 3.47 11.85 -18.02
CA GLY A 246 3.28 11.49 -16.61
C GLY A 246 2.06 10.62 -16.35
N GLU A 247 1.02 10.72 -17.20
CA GLU A 247 -0.18 9.88 -17.10
C GLU A 247 0.16 8.45 -17.54
N LEU A 248 0.85 8.33 -18.68
CA LEU A 248 1.34 7.06 -19.19
C LEU A 248 2.32 6.38 -18.23
N PHE A 249 3.24 7.17 -17.66
CA PHE A 249 4.15 6.67 -16.64
C PHE A 249 3.40 6.11 -15.43
N GLY A 250 2.38 6.83 -14.94
CA GLY A 250 1.55 6.40 -13.82
C GLY A 250 0.76 5.13 -14.11
N ALA A 251 0.32 4.95 -15.35
CA ALA A 251 -0.43 3.77 -15.79
C ALA A 251 0.44 2.52 -16.02
N LEU A 252 1.74 2.67 -16.29
CA LEU A 252 2.61 1.54 -16.64
C LEU A 252 3.60 1.16 -15.53
N VAL A 253 4.17 2.14 -14.83
CA VAL A 253 5.31 1.91 -13.92
C VAL A 253 4.85 1.93 -12.49
N GLU A 254 5.14 0.87 -11.72
CA GLU A 254 4.92 0.89 -10.28
C GLU A 254 6.11 1.41 -9.51
N ARG A 255 7.30 0.90 -9.82
CA ARG A 255 8.51 1.27 -9.11
C ARG A 255 9.68 1.46 -10.06
N ILE A 256 10.60 2.33 -9.65
CA ILE A 256 11.88 2.55 -10.33
C ILE A 256 12.96 2.13 -9.35
N GLU A 257 13.85 1.23 -9.76
CA GLU A 257 15.00 0.84 -8.96
C GLU A 257 16.27 1.52 -9.49
N ILE A 258 17.04 2.13 -8.60
CA ILE A 258 18.30 2.78 -8.95
C ILE A 258 19.45 1.94 -8.41
N GLY A 259 20.26 1.37 -9.29
CA GLY A 259 21.47 0.62 -8.95
C GLY A 259 22.66 1.52 -8.56
N GLU A 260 23.67 0.95 -7.90
CA GLU A 260 24.87 1.67 -7.46
C GLU A 260 25.64 2.37 -8.60
N GLY A 261 25.56 1.82 -9.82
CA GLY A 261 26.14 2.40 -11.04
C GLY A 261 25.34 3.54 -11.67
N GLY A 262 24.17 3.89 -11.11
CA GLY A 262 23.22 4.81 -11.74
C GLY A 262 22.34 4.15 -12.80
N GLU A 263 22.33 2.81 -12.85
CA GLU A 263 21.41 2.04 -13.67
C GLU A 263 19.97 2.27 -13.20
N ILE A 264 19.06 2.50 -14.15
CA ILE A 264 17.65 2.78 -13.88
C ILE A 264 16.85 1.57 -14.36
N GLY A 265 16.35 0.78 -13.42
CA GLY A 265 15.40 -0.29 -13.68
C GLY A 265 13.97 0.22 -13.57
N PHE A 266 13.17 0.04 -14.61
CA PHE A 266 11.73 0.27 -14.53
C PHE A 266 11.03 -1.04 -14.25
N GLU A 267 10.18 -1.00 -13.25
CA GLU A 267 9.30 -2.10 -12.93
C GLU A 267 7.88 -1.69 -13.21
N LEU A 268 7.29 -2.47 -14.11
CA LEU A 268 5.88 -2.41 -14.40
C LEU A 268 5.05 -2.68 -13.15
N LEU A 269 3.80 -2.25 -13.16
CA LEU A 269 2.91 -2.49 -12.03
C LEU A 269 2.96 -3.93 -11.49
N GLU A 270 3.14 -4.07 -10.16
CA GLU A 270 3.54 -5.31 -9.44
C GLU A 270 2.55 -6.48 -9.56
N ILE A 271 1.55 -6.37 -10.43
CA ILE A 271 0.75 -7.48 -10.96
C ILE A 271 1.53 -8.39 -11.92
N ILE A 272 2.83 -8.11 -12.13
CA ILE A 272 3.80 -8.96 -12.84
C ILE A 272 4.73 -9.75 -11.88
N LYS A 273 4.63 -9.59 -10.54
CA LYS A 273 5.59 -10.20 -9.59
C LYS A 273 5.10 -11.35 -8.70
N HIS A 274 3.89 -11.86 -8.91
CA HIS A 274 3.51 -13.17 -8.38
C HIS A 274 3.39 -14.21 -9.50
N THR A 275 4.41 -14.20 -10.37
CA THR A 275 4.85 -15.40 -11.10
C THR A 275 5.71 -16.25 -10.18
#